data_AF-A0A7Y6BSV6-F1
#
_entry.id   AF-A0A7Y6BSV6-F1
#
_cell.length_a   1.000
_cell.length_b   1.000
_cell.length_c   1.000
_cell.angle_alpha   90.00
_cell.angle_beta   90.00
_cell.angle_gamma   90.00
#
_symmetry.space_group_name_H-M   'P 1'
#
loop_
_entity.id
_entity.type
_entity.pdbx_description
1 polymer ?
#
loop_
_entity_poly.entity_id
_entity_poly.type
_entity_poly.pdbx_seq_one_letter_code
_entity_poly.pdbx_strand_id
1 'polypeptide(L)' 'MMAISPKAIRLIDRALAPLIKSGCNIDKIKMVAAAGTELVEQGSVETEFGKLRVEAGIRIPRGRAYLIEDRYQGFTWVR' A
#
# COMPACT_ATOMS: atom_id res chain seq x y z
N MET A 1 -7.27 -12.71 -14.71
CA MET A 1 -6.76 -11.63 -13.84
C MET A 1 -7.76 -11.47 -12.71
N MET A 2 -7.37 -11.78 -11.47
CA MET A 2 -8.23 -11.47 -10.32
C MET A 2 -8.14 -9.96 -10.06
N ALA A 3 -9.25 -9.38 -9.63
CA ALA A 3 -9.34 -7.97 -9.31
C ALA A 3 -9.28 -7.82 -7.78
N ILE A 4 -8.49 -6.85 -7.32
CA ILE A 4 -8.37 -6.58 -5.89
C ILE A 4 -9.73 -6.19 -5.32
N SER A 5 -10.08 -6.77 -4.18
CA SER A 5 -11.39 -6.52 -3.58
C SER A 5 -11.59 -5.01 -3.31
N PRO A 6 -12.78 -4.45 -3.59
CA PRO A 6 -13.08 -3.04 -3.31
C PRO A 6 -12.89 -2.66 -1.83
N LYS A 7 -13.11 -3.62 -0.93
CA LYS A 7 -12.86 -3.43 0.51
C LYS A 7 -11.38 -3.16 0.79
N ALA A 8 -10.47 -3.90 0.15
CA ALA A 8 -9.04 -3.69 0.33
C ALA A 8 -8.59 -2.32 -0.19
N ILE A 9 -9.09 -1.90 -1.37
CA ILE A 9 -8.83 -0.58 -1.93
C ILE A 9 -9.23 0.52 -0.93
N ARG A 10 -10.45 0.44 -0.36
CA ARG A 10 -10.91 1.39 0.66
C ARG A 10 -10.02 1.44 1.91
N LEU A 11 -9.45 0.31 2.34
CA LEU A 11 -8.52 0.29 3.48
C LEU A 11 -7.19 0.94 3.13
N ILE A 12 -6.71 0.73 1.90
CA ILE A 12 -5.50 1.37 1.36
C ILE A 12 -5.70 2.89 1.27
N ASP A 13 -6.80 3.36 0.68
CA ASP A 13 -7.12 4.80 0.56
C ASP A 13 -7.17 5.46 1.94
N ARG A 14 -7.86 4.82 2.90
CA ARG A 14 -7.96 5.32 4.28
C ARG A 14 -6.59 5.44 4.95
N ALA A 15 -5.68 4.51 4.68
CA ALA A 15 -4.33 4.53 5.23
C ALA A 15 -3.41 5.53 4.51
N LEU A 16 -3.59 5.75 3.20
CA LEU A 16 -2.84 6.74 2.42
C LEU A 16 -3.23 8.17 2.78
N ALA A 17 -4.52 8.44 2.99
CA ALA A 17 -5.06 9.78 3.23
C ALA A 17 -4.25 10.63 4.24
N PRO A 18 -3.87 10.15 5.44
CA PRO A 18 -3.06 10.96 6.36
C PRO A 18 -1.65 11.28 5.83
N LEU A 19 -1.00 10.37 5.08
CA LEU A 19 0.32 10.59 4.51
C LEU A 19 0.27 11.65 3.39
N ILE A 20 -0.74 11.56 2.51
CA ILE A 20 -0.95 12.55 1.45
C ILE A 20 -1.27 13.92 2.06
N LYS A 21 -2.13 13.97 3.08
CA LYS A 21 -2.48 15.22 3.79
C LYS A 21 -1.29 15.84 4.53
N SER A 22 -0.30 15.06 4.96
CA SER A 22 0.95 15.59 5.52
C SER A 22 1.96 16.06 4.48
N GLY A 23 1.63 15.96 3.18
CA GLY A 23 2.47 16.42 2.08
C GLY A 23 3.34 15.34 1.43
N CYS A 24 3.18 14.06 1.79
CA CYS A 24 3.87 12.97 1.09
C CYS A 24 3.32 12.85 -0.34
N ASN A 25 4.21 12.63 -1.31
CA ASN A 25 3.80 12.31 -2.68
C ASN A 25 3.60 10.79 -2.79
N ILE A 26 2.47 10.36 -3.37
CA ILE A 26 2.15 8.94 -3.60
C ILE A 26 3.28 8.19 -4.33
N ASP A 27 3.97 8.84 -5.27
CA ASP A 27 5.07 8.24 -6.04
C ASP A 27 6.26 7.85 -5.15
N LYS A 28 6.35 8.45 -3.96
CA LYS A 28 7.37 8.17 -2.94
C LYS A 28 6.88 7.21 -1.87
N ILE A 29 5.62 6.79 -1.91
CA ILE A 29 5.03 5.84 -0.95
C ILE A 29 4.99 4.46 -1.61
N LYS A 30 5.36 3.44 -0.83
CA LYS A 30 5.15 2.05 -1.20
C LYS A 30 4.38 1.32 -0.13
N MET A 31 3.55 0.37 -0.56
CA MET A 31 2.98 -0.62 0.33
C MET A 31 3.87 -1.85 0.35
N VAL A 32 4.12 -2.39 1.54
CA VAL A 32 4.78 -3.68 1.71
C VAL A 32 3.77 -4.67 2.27
N ALA A 33 3.56 -5.77 1.56
CA ALA A 33 2.59 -6.80 1.89
C ALA A 33 3.23 -8.20 1.94
N ALA A 34 2.50 -9.19 2.45
CA ALA A 34 2.95 -10.57 2.48
C ALA A 34 3.24 -11.09 1.06
N ALA A 35 4.37 -11.77 0.88
CA ALA A 35 4.75 -12.37 -0.40
C ALA A 35 3.71 -13.40 -0.89
N GLY A 36 3.58 -13.54 -2.21
CA GLY A 36 2.63 -14.48 -2.83
C GLY A 36 1.17 -14.13 -2.55
N THR A 37 0.87 -12.85 -2.38
CA THR A 37 -0.50 -12.32 -2.37
C THR A 37 -0.77 -11.65 -3.71
N GLU A 38 -2.04 -11.59 -4.10
CA GLU A 38 -2.47 -10.93 -5.35
C GLU A 38 -1.99 -9.48 -5.45
N LEU A 39 -1.98 -8.75 -4.33
CA LEU A 39 -1.43 -7.39 -4.23
C LEU A 39 0.02 -7.30 -4.67
N VAL A 40 0.84 -8.26 -4.24
CA VAL A 40 2.26 -8.34 -4.57
C VAL A 40 2.45 -8.80 -6.02
N GLU A 41 1.65 -9.75 -6.49
CA GLU A 41 1.72 -10.24 -7.88
C GLU A 41 1.37 -9.15 -8.90
N GLN A 42 0.42 -8.27 -8.58
CA GLN A 42 0.09 -7.11 -9.42
C GLN A 42 1.16 -6.01 -9.36
N GLY A 43 1.94 -5.93 -8.28
CA GLY A 43 3.00 -4.95 -8.07
C GLY A 43 2.54 -3.50 -7.89
N SER A 44 1.25 -3.22 -8.08
CA SER A 44 0.66 -1.90 -7.90
C SER A 44 -0.86 -1.96 -7.71
N VAL A 45 -1.43 -0.91 -7.11
CA VAL A 45 -2.87 -0.72 -6.92
C VAL A 45 -3.25 0.68 -7.35
N GLU A 46 -4.31 0.82 -8.14
CA GLU A 46 -4.92 2.13 -8.43
C GLU A 46 -5.74 2.58 -7.21
N THR A 47 -5.47 3.80 -6.74
CA THR A 47 -6.09 4.41 -5.54
C THR A 47 -6.72 5.75 -5.91
N GLU A 48 -7.50 6.35 -5.02
CA GLU A 48 -8.07 7.69 -5.27
C GLU A 48 -6.98 8.78 -5.36
N PHE A 49 -5.78 8.50 -4.85
CA PHE A 49 -4.63 9.40 -4.87
C PHE A 49 -3.65 9.11 -6.01
N GLY A 50 -3.93 8.11 -6.86
CA GLY A 50 -3.07 7.66 -7.96
C GLY A 50 -2.57 6.23 -7.79
N LYS A 51 -1.52 5.87 -8.52
CA LYS A 51 -0.98 4.51 -8.54
C LYS A 51 -0.02 4.25 -7.38
N LEU A 52 -0.37 3.35 -6.48
CA LEU A 52 0.45 2.92 -5.35
C LEU A 52 1.32 1.71 -5.73
N ARG A 53 2.63 1.80 -5.54
CA ARG A 53 3.55 0.66 -5.70
C ARG A 53 3.40 -0.34 -4.55
N VAL A 54 3.44 -1.64 -4.87
CA VAL A 54 3.38 -2.73 -3.90
C VAL A 54 4.63 -3.60 -3.99
N GLU A 55 5.22 -3.92 -2.85
CA GLU A 55 6.38 -4.79 -2.73
C GLU A 55 6.15 -5.95 -1.76
N ALA A 56 6.84 -7.06 -2.02
CA ALA A 56 6.87 -8.21 -1.12
C ALA A 56 7.73 -7.92 0.11
N GLY A 57 7.17 -8.14 1.31
CA GLY A 57 7.91 -8.15 2.56
C GLY A 57 8.19 -9.57 3.03
N ILE A 58 9.48 -9.91 3.23
CA ILE A 58 9.91 -11.26 3.63
C ILE A 58 9.37 -11.66 5.03
N ARG A 59 9.10 -10.68 5.89
CA ARG A 59 8.63 -10.89 7.28
C ARG A 59 7.20 -10.41 7.53
N ILE A 60 6.42 -10.17 6.48
CA ILE A 60 5.05 -9.69 6.62
C ILE A 60 4.09 -10.88 6.62
N PRO A 61 3.36 -11.11 7.74
CA PRO A 61 2.41 -12.20 7.80
C PRO A 61 1.23 -11.92 6.86
N ARG A 62 0.64 -13.00 6.31
CA ARG A 62 -0.55 -12.90 5.47
C ARG A 62 -1.66 -12.12 6.17
N GLY A 63 -2.36 -11.28 5.39
CA GLY A 63 -3.41 -10.39 5.91
C GLY A 63 -2.90 -9.12 6.58
N ARG A 64 -1.60 -8.84 6.55
CA ARG A 64 -1.03 -7.55 6.99
C ARG A 64 -0.29 -6.84 5.85
N ALA A 65 -0.30 -5.52 5.92
CA ALA A 65 0.47 -4.65 5.06
C ALA A 65 0.74 -3.31 5.77
N TYR A 66 1.75 -2.59 5.33
CA TYR A 66 2.04 -1.23 5.80
C TYR A 66 2.47 -0.34 4.64
N LEU A 67 2.29 0.97 4.83
CA LEU A 67 2.75 2.01 3.92
C LEU A 67 4.00 2.66 4.50
N ILE A 68 4.96 2.96 3.64
CA ILE A 68 6.19 3.65 4.00
C ILE A 68 6.64 4.57 2.87
N GLU A 69 7.14 5.75 3.23
CA GLU A 69 7.79 6.64 2.27
C GLU A 69 9.23 6.16 2.01
N ASP A 70 9.72 6.25 0.77
CA ASP A 70 11.07 5.78 0.37
C ASP A 70 12.22 6.43 1.16
N ARG A 71 12.00 7.61 1.74
CA ARG A 71 12.96 8.29 2.63
C ARG A 71 12.69 8.07 4.13
N TYR A 72 11.83 7.11 4.47
CA TYR A 72 11.41 6.78 5.84
C TYR A 72 10.79 7.97 6.62
N GLN A 73 10.27 8.99 5.93
CA GLN A 73 9.71 10.18 6.58
C GLN A 73 8.23 10.01 7.00
N GLY A 74 7.57 8.97 6.52
CA GLY A 74 6.21 8.60 6.91
C GLY A 74 6.00 7.09 6.95
N PHE A 75 5.28 6.61 7.95
CA PHE A 75 4.92 5.20 8.13
C PHE A 75 3.51 5.08 8.71
N THR A 76 2.72 4.14 8.20
CA THR A 76 1.43 3.78 8.81
C THR A 76 1.02 2.34 8.46
N TRP A 77 0.26 1.71 9.36
CA TRP A 77 -0.31 0.38 9.14
C TRP A 77 -1.62 0.47 8.34
N VAL A 78 -1.84 -0.49 7.46
CA VAL A 78 -3.15 -0.72 6.83
C VAL A 78 -3.93 -1.69 7.72
N ARG A 79 -5.11 -1.28 8.21
CA ARG A 79 -5.98 -2.06 9.11
C ARG A 79 -7.38 -2.19 8.56
#